data_AF-A0A2E4EB91-F1
#
_entry.id   AF-A0A2E4EB91-F1
#
_cell.length_a   1.000
_cell.length_b   1.000
_cell.length_c   1.000
_cell.angle_alpha   90.00
_cell.angle_beta   90.00
_cell.angle_gamma   90.00
#
_symmetry.space_group_name_H-M   'P 1'
#
loop_
_entity.id
_entity.type
_entity.pdbx_description
1 polymer ?
#
loop_
_entity_poly.entity_id
_entity_poly.type
_entity_poly.pdbx_seq_one_letter_code
_entity_poly.pdbx_strand_id
1 'polypeptide(L)'
;MVTFEERADEFEPKIKSLSKFSIGKTGRPVEEVYKQKYSQTYSRYEVVGSSVIKNSAEAFEKYLIDRFKNIPACETKHPETELEQSNSEKYFVYLMYNE
;
A
#
# COMPACT_ATOMS: atom_id res chain seq x y z
N MET A 1 -13.93 0.19 15.58
CA MET A 1 -12.50 0.03 15.26
C MET A 1 -12.45 -0.92 14.08
N VAL A 2 -12.00 -0.47 12.91
CA VAL A 2 -11.86 -1.38 11.76
C VAL A 2 -10.54 -2.11 11.92
N THR A 3 -10.57 -3.44 11.90
CA THR A 3 -9.37 -4.27 12.04
C THR A 3 -8.58 -4.33 10.74
N PHE A 4 -7.32 -4.77 10.83
CA PHE A 4 -6.49 -5.01 9.63
C PHE A 4 -7.11 -6.05 8.70
N GLU A 5 -7.79 -7.04 9.27
CA GLU A 5 -8.47 -8.10 8.54
C GLU A 5 -9.66 -7.57 7.75
N GLU A 6 -10.55 -6.81 8.40
CA GLU A 6 -11.71 -6.20 7.73
C GLU A 6 -11.29 -5.30 6.57
N ARG A 7 -10.26 -4.47 6.76
CA ARG A 7 -9.73 -3.65 5.66
C ARG A 7 -9.19 -4.52 4.53
N ALA A 8 -8.40 -5.54 4.83
CA ALA A 8 -7.84 -6.41 3.81
C ALA A 8 -8.94 -7.16 3.04
N ASP A 9 -9.99 -7.63 3.71
CA ASP A 9 -11.12 -8.32 3.10
C ASP A 9 -11.89 -7.41 2.12
N GLU A 10 -12.05 -6.12 2.43
CA GLU A 10 -12.66 -5.15 1.51
C GLU A 10 -11.86 -5.01 0.20
N PHE A 11 -10.53 -5.07 0.26
CA PHE A 11 -9.66 -4.93 -0.91
C PHE A 11 -9.37 -6.26 -1.61
N GLU A 12 -9.56 -7.40 -0.95
CA GLU A 12 -9.30 -8.72 -1.52
C GLU A 12 -10.02 -8.99 -2.85
N PRO A 13 -11.34 -8.74 -3.02
CA PRO A 13 -12.00 -8.96 -4.30
C PRO A 13 -11.51 -7.99 -5.37
N LYS A 14 -11.16 -6.74 -5.00
CA LYS A 14 -10.53 -5.79 -5.92
C LYS A 14 -9.19 -6.34 -6.37
N ILE A 15 -8.28 -6.64 -5.44
CA ILE A 15 -6.91 -7.12 -5.69
C ILE A 15 -6.90 -8.36 -6.58
N LYS A 16 -7.83 -9.31 -6.36
CA LYS A 16 -7.99 -10.48 -7.22
C LYS A 16 -8.41 -10.16 -8.65
N SER A 17 -9.09 -9.04 -8.86
CA SER A 17 -9.50 -8.54 -10.18
C SER A 17 -8.45 -7.66 -10.85
N LEU A 18 -7.36 -7.29 -10.16
CA LEU A 18 -6.32 -6.41 -10.71
C LEU A 18 -5.34 -7.22 -11.55
N SER A 19 -4.98 -6.67 -12.71
CA SER A 19 -3.97 -7.26 -13.58
C SER A 19 -2.57 -7.14 -12.97
N LYS A 20 -2.31 -6.05 -12.25
CA LYS A 20 -1.03 -5.76 -11.59
C LYS A 20 -1.24 -4.84 -10.39
N PHE A 21 -0.68 -5.18 -9.24
CA PHE A 21 -0.75 -4.33 -8.06
C PHE A 21 0.52 -4.38 -7.22
N SER A 22 0.73 -3.34 -6.42
CA SER A 22 1.81 -3.27 -5.44
C SER A 22 1.36 -2.55 -4.18
N ILE A 23 1.87 -3.03 -3.05
CA ILE A 23 1.56 -2.50 -1.73
C ILE A 23 2.82 -1.83 -1.20
N GLY A 24 2.67 -0.62 -0.68
CA GLY A 24 3.74 0.13 -0.07
C GLY A 24 3.27 0.99 1.08
N LYS A 25 4.22 1.60 1.79
CA LYS A 25 3.96 2.60 2.81
C LYS A 25 4.80 3.85 2.57
N THR A 26 4.30 4.99 3.01
CA THR A 26 4.98 6.28 2.89
C THR A 26 4.66 7.16 4.11
N GLY A 27 5.61 8.01 4.49
CA GLY A 27 5.37 9.10 5.45
C GLY A 27 4.82 10.38 4.81
N ARG A 28 4.78 10.44 3.48
CA ARG A 28 4.32 11.60 2.69
C ARG A 28 2.95 11.33 2.06
N PRO A 29 2.24 12.35 1.55
CA PRO A 29 0.99 12.14 0.82
C PRO A 29 1.18 11.14 -0.33
N VAL A 30 0.36 10.08 -0.35
CA VAL A 30 0.43 9.02 -1.37
C VAL A 30 0.29 9.57 -2.77
N GLU A 31 -0.51 10.63 -2.95
CA GLU A 31 -0.67 11.32 -4.23
C GLU A 31 0.65 11.86 -4.78
N GLU A 32 1.49 12.47 -3.94
CA GLU A 32 2.77 13.01 -4.38
C GLU A 32 3.72 11.89 -4.80
N VAL A 33 3.82 10.85 -3.96
CA VAL A 33 4.64 9.67 -4.24
C VAL A 33 4.20 9.00 -5.54
N TYR A 34 2.89 8.85 -5.72
CA TYR A 34 2.30 8.32 -6.94
C TYR A 34 2.67 9.17 -8.15
N LYS A 35 2.42 10.49 -8.12
CA LYS A 35 2.72 11.40 -9.23
C LYS A 35 4.20 11.39 -9.61
N GLN A 36 5.10 11.36 -8.63
CA GLN A 36 6.54 11.44 -8.85
C GLN A 36 7.17 10.15 -9.35
N LYS A 37 6.78 8.98 -8.79
CA LYS A 37 7.49 7.71 -9.04
C LYS A 37 6.64 6.64 -9.72
N TYR A 38 5.33 6.63 -9.52
CA TYR A 38 4.49 5.49 -9.89
C TYR A 38 3.45 5.78 -10.96
N SER A 39 3.20 7.04 -11.29
CA SER A 39 2.23 7.49 -12.30
C SER A 39 2.49 6.94 -13.70
N GLN A 40 3.73 6.54 -13.99
CA GLN A 40 4.10 5.91 -15.26
C GLN A 40 3.94 4.38 -15.24
N THR A 41 3.91 3.75 -14.07
CA THR A 41 3.87 2.29 -13.91
C THR A 41 2.47 1.79 -13.53
N TYR A 42 1.77 2.57 -12.71
CA TYR A 42 0.46 2.28 -12.17
C TYR A 42 -0.53 3.35 -12.66
N SER A 43 -1.74 2.92 -13.00
CA SER A 43 -2.82 3.80 -13.48
C SER A 43 -3.65 4.37 -12.33
N ARG A 44 -3.66 3.69 -11.18
CA ARG A 44 -4.38 4.12 -9.98
C ARG A 44 -3.61 3.84 -8.70
N TYR A 45 -3.97 4.59 -7.66
CA TYR A 45 -3.56 4.35 -6.29
C TYR A 45 -4.78 4.44 -5.37
N GLU A 46 -4.75 3.70 -4.26
CA GLU A 46 -5.77 3.71 -3.22
C GLU A 46 -5.10 3.64 -1.86
N VAL A 47 -5.56 4.46 -0.91
CA VAL A 47 -5.03 4.46 0.46
C VAL A 47 -5.80 3.42 1.25
N VAL A 48 -5.13 2.33 1.61
CA VAL A 48 -5.73 1.20 2.34
C VAL A 48 -5.73 1.44 3.84
N GLY A 49 -4.82 2.26 4.35
CA GLY A 49 -4.76 2.60 5.77
C GLY A 49 -3.86 3.78 6.05
N SER A 50 -4.03 4.38 7.23
CA SER A 50 -3.09 5.37 7.75
C SER A 50 -2.95 5.22 9.26
N SER A 51 -1.76 5.53 9.78
CA SER A 51 -1.47 5.51 11.20
C SER A 51 -0.45 6.57 11.54
N VAL A 52 -0.57 7.20 12.71
CA VAL A 52 0.48 8.06 13.26
C VAL A 52 1.66 7.23 13.80
N ILE A 53 1.45 5.93 14.01
CA ILE A 53 2.46 5.01 14.54
C ILE A 53 3.13 4.27 13.39
N LYS A 54 4.43 4.50 13.20
CA LYS A 54 5.27 3.82 12.19
C LYS A 54 5.10 2.30 12.24
N ASN A 55 5.21 1.73 13.44
CA ASN A 55 5.12 0.28 13.64
C ASN A 55 3.74 -0.28 13.23
N SER A 56 2.65 0.45 13.45
CA SER A 56 1.33 0.00 13.02
C SER A 56 1.18 0.02 11.51
N ALA A 57 1.68 1.07 10.84
CA ALA A 57 1.67 1.12 9.38
C ALA A 57 2.55 0.02 8.76
N GLU A 58 3.72 -0.24 9.36
CA GLU A 58 4.60 -1.34 8.93
C GLU A 58 3.99 -2.71 9.17
N ALA A 59 3.37 -2.95 10.33
CA ALA A 59 2.69 -4.20 10.62
C ALA A 59 1.52 -4.43 9.65
N PHE A 60 0.76 -3.37 9.32
CA PHE A 60 -0.36 -3.47 8.40
C PHE A 60 0.08 -3.71 6.96
N GLU A 61 1.10 -3.00 6.48
CA GLU A 61 1.70 -3.25 5.16
C GLU A 61 2.20 -4.69 5.06
N LYS A 62 2.98 -5.16 6.05
CA LYS A 62 3.49 -6.53 6.09
C LYS A 62 2.36 -7.56 6.10
N TYR A 63 1.27 -7.28 6.81
CA TYR A 63 0.09 -8.14 6.83
C TYR A 63 -0.56 -8.24 5.44
N LEU A 64 -0.77 -7.12 4.75
CA LEU A 64 -1.34 -7.10 3.40
C LEU A 64 -0.44 -7.81 2.39
N ILE A 65 0.87 -7.56 2.45
CA ILE A 65 1.85 -8.24 1.60
C ILE A 65 1.79 -9.74 1.87
N ASP A 66 1.84 -10.18 3.12
CA ASP A 66 1.84 -11.62 3.44
C ASP A 66 0.55 -12.32 2.96
N ARG A 67 -0.58 -11.62 3.05
CA ARG A 67 -1.88 -12.11 2.58
C ARG A 67 -1.96 -12.17 1.05
N PHE A 68 -1.43 -11.17 0.34
CA PHE A 68 -1.58 -11.03 -1.11
C PHE A 68 -0.35 -11.41 -1.95
N LYS A 69 0.80 -11.73 -1.33
CA LYS A 69 2.04 -12.15 -2.02
C LYS A 69 1.87 -13.38 -2.91
N ASN A 70 0.88 -14.23 -2.59
CA ASN A 70 0.59 -15.43 -3.35
C ASN A 70 -0.26 -15.15 -4.60
N ILE A 71 -0.73 -13.91 -4.79
CA ILE A 71 -1.47 -13.52 -5.99
C ILE A 71 -0.45 -13.21 -7.09
N PRO A 72 -0.58 -13.82 -8.29
CA PRO A 72 0.37 -13.63 -9.39
C PRO A 72 0.46 -12.18 -9.89
N ALA A 73 -0.58 -11.38 -9.67
CA ALA A 73 -0.61 -9.95 -9.98
C ALA A 73 0.18 -9.07 -8.99
N CYS A 74 0.70 -9.63 -7.88
CA CYS A 74 1.47 -8.89 -6.89
C CYS A 74 2.90 -8.62 -7.38
N GLU A 75 3.26 -7.34 -7.59
CA GLU A 75 4.66 -6.98 -7.77
C GLU A 75 5.43 -7.09 -6.46
N THR A 76 6.30 -8.09 -6.40
CA THR A 76 7.30 -8.30 -5.34
C THR A 76 8.43 -7.28 -5.35
N LYS A 77 8.55 -6.48 -6.42
CA LYS A 77 9.36 -5.26 -6.39
C LYS A 77 8.62 -4.23 -5.55
N HIS A 78 8.85 -4.31 -4.25
CA HIS A 78 8.34 -3.34 -3.31
C HIS A 78 8.80 -1.94 -3.77
N PRO A 79 7.87 -1.01 -4.00
CA PRO A 79 8.21 0.39 -4.15
C PRO A 79 9.12 0.76 -2.99
N GLU A 80 10.33 1.26 -3.28
CA GLU A 80 11.31 1.68 -2.29
C GLU A 80 10.58 2.45 -1.19
N THR A 81 10.52 1.81 -0.03
CA THR A 81 9.64 2.23 1.05
C THR A 81 10.29 3.42 1.73
N GLU A 82 10.01 4.62 1.21
CA GLU A 82 10.57 5.87 1.73
C GLU A 82 9.88 6.25 3.04
N LEU A 83 10.25 5.51 4.09
CA LEU A 83 10.13 5.94 5.48
C LEU A 83 11.23 6.97 5.84
N GLU A 84 11.68 7.76 4.87
CA GLU A 84 12.83 8.68 5.03
C GLU A 84 12.61 9.76 6.08
N GLN A 85 11.37 9.96 6.54
CA GLN A 85 11.07 10.86 7.64
C GLN A 85 10.60 10.06 8.85
N SER A 86 11.55 9.74 9.74
CA SER A 86 11.29 9.28 11.12
C SER A 86 10.38 10.22 11.93
N ASN A 87 10.05 11.41 11.41
CA ASN A 87 9.15 12.42 11.99
C ASN A 87 7.92 12.71 11.11
N SER A 88 7.44 11.75 10.33
CA SER A 88 6.17 11.93 9.61
C SER A 88 5.02 11.93 10.61
N GLU A 89 4.18 12.98 10.59
CA GLU A 89 3.01 13.08 11.46
C GLU A 89 2.02 11.92 11.23
N LYS A 90 1.99 11.38 10.00
CA LYS A 90 1.20 10.21 9.60
C LYS A 90 1.95 9.36 8.58
N TYR A 91 1.81 8.06 8.73
CA TYR A 91 2.23 7.03 7.80
C TYR A 91 1.00 6.50 7.07
N PHE A 92 1.08 6.42 5.75
CA PHE A 92 0.03 5.92 4.89
C PHE A 92 0.48 4.59 4.29
N VAL A 93 -0.40 3.60 4.35
CA VAL A 93 -0.28 2.35 3.61
C VAL A 93 -1.15 2.50 2.38
N TYR A 94 -0.57 2.22 1.21
CA TYR A 94 -1.22 2.41 -0.07
C TYR A 94 -1.09 1.16 -0.94
N LEU A 95 -2.05 1.03 -1.84
CA LEU A 95 -2.10 0.05 -2.90
C LEU A 95 -2.06 0.79 -4.24
N MET A 96 -1.10 0.47 -5.08
CA MET A 96 -1.04 0.96 -6.47
C MET A 96 -1.41 -0.18 -7.39
N TYR A 97 -2.17 0.10 -8.44
CA TYR A 97 -2.65 -0.96 -9.31
C TYR A 97 -3.00 -0.50 -10.73
N ASN A 98 -3.09 -1.50 -11.60
CA ASN A 98 -3.63 -1.43 -12.95
C ASN A 98 -4.86 -2.34 -13.03
N GLU A 99 -5.95 -1.76 -13.54
CA GLU A 99 -7.17 -2.47 -13.94
C GLU A 99 -6.86 -3.28 -15.21
#